data_AF-A0A1J4UT57-F1
#
_entry.id   AF-A0A1J4UT57-F1
#
_cell.length_a   1.000
_cell.length_b   1.000
_cell.length_c   1.000
_cell.angle_alpha   90.00
_cell.angle_beta   90.00
_cell.angle_gamma   90.00
#
_symmetry.space_group_name_H-M   'P 1'
#
loop_
_entity.id
_entity.type
_entity.pdbx_description
1 polymer ?
#
loop_
_entity_poly.entity_id
_entity_poly.type
_entity_poly.pdbx_seq_one_letter_code
_entity_poly.pdbx_strand_id
1 'polypeptide(L)'
;MTRGKNATPTTQAKRGQIAMWMLTKFAMIFFIIALSMVLLSLSDAEKGGLCRTQAARIGEGVRGAITQVVNSPVEDERKVYSLESVLSTGKADFERYSLMFTHHAYGDGKHEIRVTLSSQSTDCVYERAAPFKAYEQDENNGFRLFLQGATYNPENHSILLEPSKPGDRSRYAVIVKCREKSYPYHQYLFLEDCRKDDPNECLSLNSGLPLACCGWEEPGGCDAASADAGDTT
;
A
#
# COMPACT_ATOMS: atom_id res chain seq x y z
N MET A 1 64.43 -43.52 -62.28
CA MET A 1 64.59 -42.55 -61.18
C MET A 1 63.85 -41.26 -61.54
N THR A 2 62.65 -41.05 -61.01
CA THR A 2 61.98 -39.74 -61.02
C THR A 2 61.35 -39.53 -59.66
N ARG A 3 61.84 -38.47 -59.02
CA ARG A 3 61.76 -38.15 -57.60
C ARG A 3 60.41 -37.47 -57.33
N GLY A 4 59.57 -38.08 -56.49
CA GLY A 4 58.36 -37.46 -55.98
C GLY A 4 58.69 -36.20 -55.18
N LYS A 5 58.12 -35.06 -55.59
CA LYS A 5 58.17 -33.81 -54.84
C LYS A 5 57.07 -33.84 -53.78
N ASN A 6 57.47 -33.88 -52.52
CA ASN A 6 56.57 -33.67 -51.38
C ASN A 6 56.17 -32.18 -51.33
N ALA A 7 54.87 -31.92 -51.42
CA ALA A 7 54.30 -30.60 -51.20
C ALA A 7 54.28 -30.30 -49.69
N THR A 8 54.96 -29.25 -49.29
CA THR A 8 54.94 -28.70 -47.92
C THR A 8 53.61 -27.98 -47.70
N PRO A 9 52.83 -28.28 -46.64
CA PRO A 9 51.60 -27.55 -46.35
C PRO A 9 51.94 -26.15 -45.83
N THR A 10 51.39 -25.13 -46.48
CA THR A 10 51.56 -23.71 -46.20
C THR A 10 50.91 -23.32 -44.87
N THR A 11 51.67 -22.61 -44.02
CA THR A 11 51.32 -22.14 -42.67
C THR A 11 50.14 -21.14 -42.60
N GLN A 12 49.64 -20.65 -43.74
CA GLN A 12 48.50 -19.72 -43.79
C GLN A 12 47.14 -20.40 -43.53
N ALA A 13 46.94 -21.64 -43.96
CA ALA A 13 45.66 -22.34 -43.78
C ALA A 13 45.33 -22.61 -42.29
N LYS A 14 46.36 -22.86 -41.47
CA LYS A 14 46.20 -23.10 -40.02
C LYS A 14 45.76 -21.85 -39.26
N ARG A 15 46.19 -20.64 -39.64
CA ARG A 15 45.77 -19.39 -38.99
C ARG A 15 44.32 -19.02 -39.31
N GLY A 16 43.85 -19.26 -40.53
CA GLY A 16 42.45 -19.04 -40.93
C GLY A 16 41.46 -19.99 -40.24
N GLN A 17 41.84 -21.26 -40.03
CA GLN A 17 41.04 -22.22 -39.26
C GLN A 17 40.99 -21.89 -37.77
N ILE A 18 42.11 -21.44 -37.18
CA ILE A 18 42.14 -21.01 -35.76
C ILE A 18 41.29 -19.74 -35.57
N ALA A 19 41.35 -18.79 -36.51
CA ALA A 19 40.53 -17.59 -36.46
C ALA A 19 39.03 -17.89 -36.60
N MET A 20 38.64 -18.80 -37.50
CA MET A 20 37.24 -19.24 -37.63
C MET A 20 36.74 -19.92 -36.35
N TRP A 21 37.55 -20.80 -35.74
CA TRP A 21 37.14 -21.50 -34.51
C TRP A 21 37.03 -20.57 -33.30
N MET A 22 37.95 -19.61 -33.16
CA MET A 22 37.85 -18.56 -32.15
C MET A 22 36.58 -17.72 -32.36
N LEU A 23 36.27 -17.33 -33.60
CA LEU A 23 35.10 -16.51 -33.92
C LEU A 23 33.78 -17.21 -33.58
N THR A 24 33.65 -18.51 -33.88
CA THR A 24 32.44 -19.28 -33.51
C THR A 24 32.28 -19.38 -31.99
N LYS A 25 33.37 -19.56 -31.25
CA LYS A 25 33.33 -19.60 -29.77
C LYS A 25 32.93 -18.28 -29.16
N PHE A 26 33.48 -17.16 -29.64
CA PHE A 26 33.07 -15.84 -29.17
C PHE A 26 31.61 -15.56 -29.51
N ALA A 27 31.16 -15.89 -30.73
CA ALA A 27 29.75 -15.73 -31.11
C ALA A 27 28.80 -16.52 -30.21
N MET A 28 29.16 -17.76 -29.85
CA MET A 28 28.35 -18.59 -28.94
C MET A 28 28.28 -17.99 -27.53
N ILE A 29 29.38 -17.47 -27.00
CA ILE A 29 29.41 -16.81 -25.68
C ILE A 29 28.58 -15.52 -25.71
N PHE A 30 28.74 -14.68 -26.73
CA PHE A 30 27.95 -13.47 -26.88
C PHE A 30 26.46 -13.77 -26.99
N PHE A 31 26.08 -14.83 -27.71
CA PHE A 31 24.70 -15.27 -27.81
C PHE A 31 24.12 -15.70 -26.45
N ILE A 32 24.87 -16.48 -25.66
CA ILE A 32 24.43 -16.90 -24.32
C ILE A 32 24.27 -15.69 -23.39
N ILE A 33 25.22 -14.74 -23.41
CA ILE A 33 25.14 -13.51 -22.60
C ILE A 33 23.93 -12.66 -23.02
N ALA A 34 23.74 -12.46 -24.32
CA ALA A 34 22.61 -11.70 -24.85
C ALA A 34 21.26 -12.34 -24.47
N LEU A 35 21.14 -13.67 -24.61
CA LEU A 35 19.93 -14.40 -24.23
C LEU A 35 19.68 -14.30 -22.72
N SER A 36 20.73 -14.39 -21.90
CA SER A 36 20.63 -14.25 -20.44
C SER A 36 20.17 -12.84 -20.04
N MET A 37 20.70 -11.79 -20.69
CA MET A 37 20.27 -10.41 -20.46
C MET A 37 18.80 -10.18 -20.84
N VAL A 38 18.35 -10.73 -21.97
CA VAL A 38 16.94 -10.63 -22.39
C VAL A 38 16.03 -11.33 -21.38
N LEU A 39 16.39 -12.54 -20.92
CA LEU A 39 15.61 -13.28 -19.93
C LEU A 39 15.54 -12.55 -18.58
N LEU A 40 16.65 -11.96 -18.13
CA LEU A 40 16.68 -11.15 -16.90
C LEU A 40 15.78 -9.91 -17.02
N SER A 41 15.85 -9.20 -18.16
CA SER A 41 15.05 -8.01 -18.42
C SER A 41 13.54 -8.30 -18.47
N LEU A 42 13.13 -9.42 -19.10
CA LEU A 42 11.72 -9.84 -19.11
C LEU A 42 11.24 -10.21 -17.71
N SER A 43 12.07 -10.91 -16.93
CA SER A 43 11.77 -11.29 -15.54
C SER A 43 11.50 -10.06 -14.67
N ASP A 44 12.27 -8.98 -14.83
CA ASP A 44 12.12 -7.80 -13.98
C ASP A 44 10.90 -6.96 -14.40
N ALA A 45 10.58 -6.89 -15.70
CA ALA A 45 9.36 -6.27 -16.18
C ALA A 45 8.09 -7.00 -15.71
N GLU A 46 8.08 -8.34 -15.76
CA GLU A 46 6.96 -9.15 -15.27
C GLU A 46 6.74 -8.99 -13.76
N LYS A 47 7.84 -8.97 -12.97
CA LYS A 47 7.78 -8.71 -11.53
C LYS A 47 7.18 -7.33 -11.22
N GLY A 48 7.63 -6.29 -11.92
CA GLY A 48 7.09 -4.94 -11.74
C GLY A 48 5.58 -4.88 -12.06
N GLY A 49 5.15 -5.56 -13.12
CA GLY A 49 3.73 -5.68 -13.48
C GLY A 49 2.87 -6.38 -12.42
N LEU A 50 3.34 -7.53 -11.93
CA LEU A 50 2.66 -8.30 -10.88
C LEU A 50 2.59 -7.51 -9.57
N CYS A 51 3.68 -6.85 -9.18
CA CYS A 51 3.73 -6.07 -7.95
C CYS A 51 2.76 -4.88 -7.99
N ARG A 52 2.70 -4.15 -9.10
CA ARG A 52 1.70 -3.08 -9.30
C ARG A 52 0.27 -3.60 -9.25
N THR A 53 0.01 -4.78 -9.82
CA THR A 53 -1.33 -5.39 -9.81
C THR A 53 -1.76 -5.79 -8.40
N GLN A 54 -0.84 -6.29 -7.58
CA GLN A 54 -1.12 -6.64 -6.18
C GLN A 54 -1.27 -5.41 -5.29
N ALA A 55 -0.37 -4.43 -5.43
CA ALA A 55 -0.50 -3.12 -4.78
C ALA A 55 -1.86 -2.48 -5.11
N ALA A 56 -2.28 -2.56 -6.38
CA ALA A 56 -3.60 -2.10 -6.80
C ALA A 56 -4.74 -2.91 -6.19
N ARG A 57 -4.62 -4.24 -6.08
CA ARG A 57 -5.65 -5.08 -5.46
C ARG A 57 -5.84 -4.78 -3.97
N ILE A 58 -4.74 -4.67 -3.22
CA ILE A 58 -4.78 -4.35 -1.79
C ILE A 58 -5.28 -2.92 -1.60
N GLY A 59 -4.68 -1.96 -2.31
CA GLY A 59 -5.07 -0.56 -2.24
C GLY A 59 -6.55 -0.34 -2.59
N GLU A 60 -7.04 -0.99 -3.65
CA GLU A 60 -8.45 -0.92 -4.04
C GLU A 60 -9.37 -1.60 -3.02
N GLY A 61 -8.93 -2.69 -2.40
CA GLY A 61 -9.67 -3.35 -1.32
C GLY A 61 -9.84 -2.45 -0.09
N VAL A 62 -8.76 -1.79 0.34
CA VAL A 62 -8.81 -0.83 1.46
C VAL A 62 -9.62 0.41 1.09
N ARG A 63 -9.37 1.00 -0.08
CA ARG A 63 -10.12 2.16 -0.59
C ARG A 63 -11.61 1.84 -0.68
N GLY A 64 -11.95 0.65 -1.14
CA GLY A 64 -13.32 0.14 -1.20
C GLY A 64 -13.96 0.06 0.18
N ALA A 65 -13.24 -0.48 1.18
CA ALA A 65 -13.71 -0.54 2.56
C ALA A 65 -13.96 0.86 3.16
N ILE A 66 -13.05 1.82 2.95
CA ILE A 66 -13.23 3.21 3.37
C ILE A 66 -14.44 3.82 2.67
N THR A 67 -14.52 3.68 1.35
CA THR A 67 -15.63 4.23 0.55
C THR A 67 -16.97 3.65 1.02
N GLN A 68 -17.01 2.35 1.33
CA GLN A 68 -18.19 1.67 1.84
C GLN A 68 -18.64 2.28 3.18
N VAL A 69 -17.73 2.38 4.17
CA VAL A 69 -18.08 2.89 5.49
C VAL A 69 -18.50 4.35 5.42
N VAL A 70 -17.73 5.19 4.74
CA VAL A 70 -17.99 6.63 4.72
C VAL A 70 -19.31 6.96 4.01
N ASN A 71 -19.56 6.32 2.86
CA ASN A 71 -20.77 6.55 2.07
C ASN A 71 -21.93 5.62 2.45
N SER A 72 -21.78 4.82 3.51
CA SER A 72 -22.85 3.95 4.00
C SER A 72 -24.08 4.76 4.42
N PRO A 73 -25.31 4.31 4.13
CA PRO A 73 -26.52 4.94 4.64
C PRO A 73 -26.72 4.71 6.15
N VAL A 74 -25.98 3.78 6.75
CA VAL A 74 -26.04 3.52 8.18
C VAL A 74 -25.34 4.65 8.93
N GLU A 75 -25.97 5.14 10.00
CA GLU A 75 -25.42 6.22 10.82
C GLU A 75 -24.13 5.79 11.53
N ASP A 76 -24.18 4.61 12.15
CA ASP A 76 -23.09 4.04 12.94
C ASP A 76 -22.60 2.74 12.29
N GLU A 77 -21.35 2.74 11.85
CA GLU A 77 -20.74 1.59 11.20
C GLU A 77 -19.30 1.41 11.66
N ARG A 78 -18.94 0.15 11.93
CA ARG A 78 -17.57 -0.25 12.24
C ARG A 78 -17.11 -1.29 11.23
N LYS A 79 -15.96 -1.05 10.62
CA LYS A 79 -15.29 -2.01 9.76
C LYS A 79 -13.86 -2.24 10.23
N VAL A 80 -13.50 -3.52 10.32
CA VAL A 80 -12.13 -3.95 10.57
C VAL A 80 -11.57 -4.53 9.28
N TYR A 81 -10.41 -4.04 8.85
CA TYR A 81 -9.67 -4.55 7.72
C TYR A 81 -8.34 -5.13 8.19
N SER A 82 -8.13 -6.43 7.97
CA SER A 82 -6.85 -7.08 8.32
C SER A 82 -5.78 -6.70 7.31
N LEU A 83 -4.64 -6.22 7.80
CA LEU A 83 -3.52 -5.83 6.94
C LEU A 83 -2.66 -7.04 6.64
N GLU A 84 -2.68 -7.48 5.39
CA GLU A 84 -1.90 -8.63 4.94
C GLU A 84 -0.41 -8.37 5.11
N SER A 85 0.37 -9.42 5.41
CA SER A 85 1.75 -9.22 5.83
C SER A 85 2.66 -8.67 4.74
N VAL A 86 2.32 -8.92 3.47
CA VAL A 86 3.27 -8.81 2.38
C VAL A 86 2.65 -8.86 0.96
N LEU A 87 3.38 -8.36 -0.04
CA LEU A 87 3.12 -8.57 -1.46
C LEU A 87 3.72 -9.91 -1.94
N SER A 88 3.04 -10.61 -2.85
CA SER A 88 3.43 -11.93 -3.36
C SER A 88 4.44 -11.91 -4.52
N THR A 89 5.21 -10.83 -4.73
CA THR A 89 6.29 -10.78 -5.73
C THR A 89 7.60 -10.21 -5.19
N GLY A 90 8.69 -10.99 -5.27
CA GLY A 90 10.05 -10.59 -4.89
C GLY A 90 11.02 -11.80 -4.84
N LYS A 91 12.32 -11.58 -5.09
CA LYS A 91 13.40 -12.61 -5.00
C LYS A 91 13.83 -12.93 -3.56
N ALA A 92 13.39 -12.13 -2.59
CA ALA A 92 13.44 -12.41 -1.16
C ALA A 92 11.98 -12.48 -0.72
N ASP A 93 11.54 -13.65 -0.26
CA ASP A 93 10.14 -13.99 -0.08
C ASP A 93 9.37 -12.86 0.60
N PHE A 94 8.53 -12.21 -0.22
CA PHE A 94 7.54 -11.26 0.17
C PHE A 94 8.00 -9.85 0.60
N GLU A 95 7.71 -8.84 -0.23
CA GLU A 95 8.02 -7.45 0.12
C GLU A 95 6.96 -6.86 1.06
N ARG A 96 7.43 -6.20 2.14
CA ARG A 96 6.57 -5.41 3.01
C ARG A 96 6.14 -4.14 2.31
N TYR A 97 4.84 -3.85 2.40
CA TYR A 97 4.29 -2.57 1.98
C TYR A 97 4.01 -1.68 3.19
N SER A 98 3.81 -0.39 2.96
CA SER A 98 3.26 0.55 3.92
C SER A 98 2.03 1.20 3.32
N LEU A 99 0.99 1.36 4.12
CA LEU A 99 -0.28 1.94 3.72
C LEU A 99 -0.46 3.27 4.43
N MET A 100 -0.63 4.36 3.69
CA MET A 100 -0.83 5.69 4.23
C MET A 100 -2.23 6.18 3.89
N PHE A 101 -2.92 6.72 4.90
CA PHE A 101 -4.14 7.50 4.70
C PHE A 101 -3.81 8.97 4.86
N THR A 102 -4.24 9.80 3.93
CA THR A 102 -4.08 11.26 3.98
C THR A 102 -5.42 11.93 3.75
N HIS A 103 -5.79 12.89 4.61
CA HIS A 103 -7.02 13.66 4.43
C HIS A 103 -6.79 14.87 3.54
N HIS A 104 -7.69 15.09 2.59
CA HIS A 104 -7.77 16.35 1.84
C HIS A 104 -9.17 16.93 1.94
N ALA A 105 -9.26 18.20 2.31
CA ALA A 105 -10.48 19.00 2.28
C ALA A 105 -10.37 20.04 1.16
N TYR A 106 -11.41 20.13 0.34
CA TYR A 106 -11.55 21.12 -0.71
C TYR A 106 -12.51 22.22 -0.25
N GLY A 107 -12.35 23.44 -0.77
CA GLY A 107 -13.14 24.61 -0.37
C GLY A 107 -14.63 24.59 -0.76
N ASP A 108 -15.12 23.49 -1.34
CA ASP A 108 -16.50 23.28 -1.80
C ASP A 108 -17.19 22.10 -1.07
N GLY A 109 -16.77 21.82 0.17
CA GLY A 109 -17.33 20.74 1.00
C GLY A 109 -16.98 19.34 0.59
N LYS A 110 -16.18 19.19 -0.48
CA LYS A 110 -15.68 17.89 -0.90
C LYS A 110 -14.52 17.51 -0.01
N HIS A 111 -14.55 16.27 0.44
CA HIS A 111 -13.45 15.68 1.17
C HIS A 111 -13.04 14.36 0.51
N GLU A 112 -11.76 14.04 0.62
CA GLU A 112 -11.26 12.74 0.21
C GLU A 112 -10.28 12.19 1.24
N ILE A 113 -10.30 10.87 1.41
CA ILE A 113 -9.22 10.14 2.04
C ILE A 113 -8.40 9.52 0.93
N ARG A 114 -7.16 9.98 0.78
CA ARG A 114 -6.21 9.42 -0.15
C ARG A 114 -5.54 8.20 0.46
N VAL A 115 -5.61 7.09 -0.24
CA VAL A 115 -5.00 5.83 0.12
C VAL A 115 -3.76 5.65 -0.75
N THR A 116 -2.59 5.69 -0.11
CA THR A 116 -1.30 5.46 -0.77
C THR A 116 -0.69 4.18 -0.23
N LEU A 117 -0.39 3.23 -1.11
CA LEU A 117 0.35 2.02 -0.77
C LEU A 117 1.68 2.06 -1.50
N SER A 118 2.77 1.90 -0.76
CA SER A 118 4.13 1.85 -1.28
C SER A 118 4.86 0.63 -0.74
N SER A 119 5.66 -0.04 -1.57
CA SER A 119 6.62 -1.07 -1.12
C SER A 119 7.99 -0.46 -0.79
N GLN A 120 8.79 -1.19 -0.02
CA GLN A 120 10.20 -0.82 0.21
C GLN A 120 11.03 -0.83 -1.08
N SER A 121 10.71 -1.71 -2.05
CA SER A 121 11.16 -1.53 -3.42
C SER A 121 10.31 -0.44 -4.06
N THR A 122 10.92 0.60 -4.61
CA THR A 122 10.22 1.81 -5.08
C THR A 122 9.31 1.60 -6.30
N ASP A 123 9.18 0.37 -6.79
CA ASP A 123 8.56 0.06 -8.09
C ASP A 123 7.06 -0.24 -8.00
N CYS A 124 6.52 -0.41 -6.78
CA CYS A 124 5.13 -0.76 -6.53
C CYS A 124 4.43 0.31 -5.69
N VAL A 125 3.78 1.23 -6.38
CA VAL A 125 3.01 2.31 -5.77
C VAL A 125 1.57 2.24 -6.27
N TYR A 126 0.63 2.36 -5.35
CA TYR A 126 -0.78 2.60 -5.64
C TYR A 126 -1.21 3.87 -4.91
N GLU A 127 -1.94 4.74 -5.59
CA GLU A 127 -2.49 5.96 -5.01
C GLU A 127 -3.88 6.23 -5.60
N ARG A 128 -4.89 6.26 -4.74
CA ARG A 128 -6.26 6.59 -5.12
C ARG A 128 -7.01 7.29 -4.00
N ALA A 129 -7.94 8.16 -4.37
CA ALA A 129 -8.84 8.83 -3.46
C ALA A 129 -10.09 7.98 -3.18
N ALA A 130 -10.54 7.99 -1.92
CA ALA A 130 -11.88 7.62 -1.49
C ALA A 130 -12.66 8.92 -1.24
N PRO A 131 -13.38 9.45 -2.24
CA PRO A 131 -14.13 10.68 -2.08
C PRO A 131 -15.36 10.43 -1.21
N PHE A 132 -15.74 11.47 -0.47
CA PHE A 132 -16.99 11.52 0.24
C PHE A 132 -17.51 12.95 0.32
N LYS A 133 -18.83 13.08 0.38
CA LYS A 133 -19.44 14.37 0.65
C LYS A 133 -19.60 14.51 2.15
N ALA A 134 -19.02 15.54 2.74
CA ALA A 134 -19.56 16.02 4.00
C ALA A 134 -21.00 16.47 3.72
N TYR A 135 -21.93 16.19 4.63
CA TYR A 135 -23.28 16.77 4.55
C TYR A 135 -23.17 18.27 4.80
N GLU A 136 -22.72 19.03 3.80
CA GLU A 136 -22.88 20.48 3.77
C GLU A 136 -24.37 20.78 3.63
N GLN A 137 -25.04 21.06 4.74
CA GLN A 137 -26.24 21.88 4.67
C GLN A 137 -26.63 22.62 5.95
N ASP A 138 -25.83 22.53 7.01
CA ASP A 138 -26.03 23.37 8.19
C ASP A 138 -24.66 23.71 8.78
N GLU A 139 -24.41 24.98 9.15
CA GLU A 139 -23.18 25.38 9.88
C GLU A 139 -22.99 24.59 11.18
N ASN A 140 -24.07 23.93 11.64
CA ASN A 140 -24.16 23.07 12.81
C ASN A 140 -24.08 21.57 12.47
N ASN A 141 -23.94 21.13 11.22
CA ASN A 141 -23.84 19.70 10.85
C ASN A 141 -22.51 19.45 10.14
N GLY A 142 -21.42 19.51 10.89
CA GLY A 142 -20.06 19.28 10.36
C GLY A 142 -19.69 17.80 10.23
N PHE A 143 -18.88 17.47 9.22
CA PHE A 143 -18.15 16.21 9.16
C PHE A 143 -16.77 16.38 9.80
N ARG A 144 -16.39 15.50 10.72
CA ARG A 144 -15.09 15.54 11.40
C ARG A 144 -14.35 14.22 11.23
N LEU A 145 -13.10 14.30 10.76
CA LEU A 145 -12.21 13.15 10.62
C LEU A 145 -11.21 13.12 11.77
N PHE A 146 -11.07 11.95 12.39
CA PHE A 146 -10.08 11.65 13.40
C PHE A 146 -9.19 10.53 12.90
N LEU A 147 -7.90 10.80 12.79
CA LEU A 147 -6.88 9.79 12.50
C LEU A 147 -6.15 9.49 13.81
N GLN A 148 -6.14 8.23 14.24
CA GLN A 148 -5.57 7.81 15.51
C GLN A 148 -4.58 6.67 15.31
N GLY A 149 -3.42 6.76 15.93
CA GLY A 149 -2.45 5.66 15.95
C GLY A 149 -1.04 6.15 16.22
N ALA A 150 -0.15 5.21 16.50
CA ALA A 150 1.24 5.50 16.86
C ALA A 150 2.03 6.27 15.78
N THR A 151 1.54 6.25 14.55
CA THR A 151 2.18 6.84 13.36
C THR A 151 1.41 8.02 12.80
N TYR A 152 0.47 8.59 13.58
CA TYR A 152 -0.25 9.78 13.16
C TYR A 152 0.70 10.98 13.02
N ASN A 153 0.63 11.66 11.88
CA ASN A 153 1.34 12.89 11.59
C ASN A 153 0.34 14.05 11.48
N PRO A 154 0.34 15.00 12.44
CA PRO A 154 -0.58 16.14 12.43
C PRO A 154 -0.28 17.16 11.32
N GLU A 155 0.97 17.28 10.86
CA GLU A 155 1.34 18.26 9.82
C GLU A 155 0.66 17.95 8.48
N ASN A 156 0.65 16.67 8.11
CA ASN A 156 0.11 16.20 6.84
C ASN A 156 -1.25 15.51 6.99
N HIS A 157 -1.83 15.51 8.20
CA HIS A 157 -3.06 14.78 8.53
C HIS A 157 -3.04 13.37 7.95
N SER A 158 -2.00 12.61 8.29
CA SER A 158 -1.78 11.28 7.75
C SER A 158 -1.47 10.25 8.82
N ILE A 159 -1.75 8.98 8.51
CA ILE A 159 -1.40 7.84 9.36
C ILE A 159 -0.77 6.76 8.50
N LEU A 160 0.31 6.14 9.00
CA LEU A 160 1.05 5.08 8.32
C LEU A 160 0.80 3.73 8.98
N LEU A 161 0.14 2.82 8.28
CA LEU A 161 -0.21 1.51 8.74
C LEU A 161 0.81 0.49 8.23
N GLU A 162 1.35 -0.28 9.17
CA GLU A 162 2.25 -1.37 8.89
C GLU A 162 1.48 -2.69 8.69
N PRO A 163 1.94 -3.56 7.78
CA PRO A 163 1.31 -4.84 7.53
C PRO A 163 1.51 -5.79 8.71
N SER A 164 0.68 -6.83 8.80
CA SER A 164 0.85 -7.88 9.82
C SER A 164 2.18 -8.62 9.64
N LYS A 165 2.61 -9.38 10.65
CA LYS A 165 3.76 -10.28 10.49
C LYS A 165 3.35 -11.51 9.67
N PRO A 166 4.26 -12.14 8.90
CA PRO A 166 3.96 -13.40 8.21
C PRO A 166 3.47 -14.47 9.18
N GLY A 167 2.33 -15.10 8.87
CA GLY A 167 1.74 -16.15 9.71
C GLY A 167 0.90 -15.65 10.90
N ASP A 168 0.75 -14.34 11.06
CA ASP A 168 0.01 -13.72 12.15
C ASP A 168 -0.93 -12.61 11.63
N ARG A 169 -2.07 -12.40 12.29
CA ARG A 169 -3.03 -11.33 12.02
C ARG A 169 -3.09 -10.41 13.23
N SER A 170 -2.08 -9.56 13.36
CA SER A 170 -1.90 -8.65 14.52
C SER A 170 -1.89 -7.16 14.15
N ARG A 171 -2.20 -6.83 12.89
CA ARG A 171 -2.33 -5.45 12.40
C ARG A 171 -3.64 -5.29 11.63
N TYR A 172 -4.41 -4.28 12.02
CA TYR A 172 -5.73 -4.00 11.48
C TYR A 172 -5.89 -2.51 11.23
N ALA A 173 -6.55 -2.14 10.13
CA ALA A 173 -7.12 -0.83 9.96
C ALA A 173 -8.56 -0.86 10.47
N VAL A 174 -8.87 -0.09 11.52
CA VAL A 174 -10.22 0.02 12.06
C VAL A 174 -10.82 1.33 11.57
N ILE A 175 -11.99 1.24 10.95
CA ILE A 175 -12.73 2.36 10.38
C ILE A 175 -14.05 2.43 11.12
N VAL A 176 -14.29 3.51 11.85
CA VAL A 176 -15.54 3.74 12.58
C VAL A 176 -16.18 5.01 12.05
N LYS A 177 -17.38 4.88 11.47
CA LYS A 177 -18.26 6.00 11.19
C LYS A 177 -19.31 6.03 12.29
N CYS A 178 -19.61 7.21 12.82
CA CYS A 178 -20.77 7.38 13.67
C CYS A 178 -21.33 8.80 13.57
N ARG A 179 -22.54 8.98 14.08
CA ARG A 179 -23.22 10.28 14.09
C ARG A 179 -23.65 10.63 15.51
N GLU A 180 -23.45 11.89 15.88
CA GLU A 180 -23.96 12.45 17.13
C GLU A 180 -25.48 12.24 17.24
N LYS A 181 -25.96 11.77 18.40
CA LYS A 181 -27.40 11.53 18.63
C LYS A 181 -28.12 12.77 19.15
N SER A 182 -27.38 13.72 19.72
CA SER A 182 -27.85 15.07 20.07
C SER A 182 -27.63 16.05 18.92
N TYR A 183 -28.49 17.06 18.83
CA TYR A 183 -28.21 18.22 17.99
C TYR A 183 -27.13 19.08 18.65
N PRO A 184 -26.13 19.62 17.92
CA PRO A 184 -25.89 19.54 16.46
C PRO A 184 -25.52 18.14 15.92
N TYR A 185 -26.02 17.76 14.74
CA TYR A 185 -25.77 16.41 14.20
C TYR A 185 -24.45 16.34 13.43
N HIS A 186 -23.34 16.19 14.15
CA HIS A 186 -22.05 15.95 13.52
C HIS A 186 -21.89 14.49 13.06
N GLN A 187 -21.21 14.31 11.93
CA GLN A 187 -20.77 12.99 11.48
C GLN A 187 -19.28 12.86 11.73
N TYR A 188 -18.90 11.75 12.36
CA TYR A 188 -17.52 11.45 12.71
C TYR A 188 -17.03 10.26 11.91
N LEU A 189 -15.79 10.35 11.43
CA LEU A 189 -15.03 9.19 10.94
C LEU A 189 -13.75 9.06 11.75
N PHE A 190 -13.53 7.88 12.30
CA PHE A 190 -12.33 7.51 13.02
C PHE A 190 -11.59 6.44 12.22
N LEU A 191 -10.29 6.64 12.03
CA LEU A 191 -9.38 5.67 11.41
C LEU A 191 -8.27 5.34 12.40
N GLU A 192 -8.16 4.08 12.79
CA GLU A 192 -7.18 3.61 13.78
C GLU A 192 -6.19 2.59 13.19
N ASP A 193 -4.89 2.77 13.47
CA ASP A 193 -3.85 1.73 13.34
C ASP A 193 -3.90 0.78 14.55
N CYS A 194 -4.69 -0.28 14.45
CA CYS A 194 -4.91 -1.26 15.51
C CYS A 194 -3.81 -2.33 15.51
N ARG A 195 -3.10 -2.43 16.63
CA ARG A 195 -1.91 -3.28 16.83
C ARG A 195 -2.13 -4.44 17.81
N LYS A 196 -3.37 -4.69 18.21
CA LYS A 196 -3.78 -5.75 19.14
C LYS A 196 -4.00 -7.07 18.41
N ASP A 197 -3.93 -8.17 19.15
CA ASP A 197 -4.17 -9.51 18.62
C ASP A 197 -5.66 -9.75 18.33
N ASP A 198 -6.55 -9.29 19.23
CA ASP A 198 -7.99 -9.24 18.99
C ASP A 198 -8.40 -7.84 18.49
N PRO A 199 -8.90 -7.70 17.24
CA PRO A 199 -9.35 -6.41 16.73
C PRO A 199 -10.56 -5.85 17.49
N ASN A 200 -11.28 -6.62 18.31
CA ASN A 200 -12.38 -6.10 19.13
C ASN A 200 -11.91 -5.25 20.33
N GLU A 201 -10.63 -5.37 20.71
CA GLU A 201 -10.02 -4.53 21.75
C GLU A 201 -9.61 -3.14 21.23
N CYS A 202 -9.62 -2.96 19.91
CA CYS A 202 -9.38 -1.69 19.26
C CYS A 202 -10.67 -0.86 19.22
N LEU A 203 -10.61 0.33 18.61
CA LEU A 203 -11.69 1.31 18.61
C LEU A 203 -13.05 0.67 18.27
N SER A 204 -14.04 0.92 19.12
CA SER A 204 -15.39 0.41 19.00
C SER A 204 -16.41 1.54 19.06
N LEU A 205 -17.63 1.30 18.59
CA LEU A 205 -18.71 2.30 18.68
C LEU A 205 -19.09 2.64 20.13
N ASN A 206 -18.85 1.71 21.06
CA ASN A 206 -19.30 1.81 22.46
C ASN A 206 -18.15 2.05 23.44
N SER A 207 -16.97 2.48 22.96
CA SER A 207 -15.82 2.75 23.82
C SER A 207 -15.04 3.97 23.37
N GLY A 208 -14.43 4.67 24.33
CA GLY A 208 -13.51 5.77 24.07
C GLY A 208 -14.14 6.92 23.29
N LEU A 209 -13.45 7.36 22.23
CA LEU A 209 -13.81 8.53 21.42
C LEU A 209 -15.17 8.40 20.71
N PRO A 210 -15.49 7.32 19.98
CA PRO A 210 -16.81 7.16 19.37
C PRO A 210 -17.96 7.26 20.36
N LEU A 211 -17.83 6.69 21.55
CA LEU A 211 -18.88 6.80 22.57
C LEU A 211 -19.04 8.24 23.06
N ALA A 212 -17.93 8.93 23.34
CA ALA A 212 -17.94 10.34 23.76
C ALA A 212 -18.45 11.29 22.66
N CYS A 213 -18.30 10.91 21.40
CA CYS A 213 -18.63 11.73 20.23
C CYS A 213 -20.00 11.48 19.64
N CYS A 214 -20.43 10.23 19.65
CA CYS A 214 -21.62 9.75 18.97
C CYS A 214 -22.62 9.10 19.92
N GLY A 215 -22.32 9.07 21.21
CA GLY A 215 -23.22 8.55 22.23
C GLY A 215 -24.38 9.50 22.54
N TRP A 216 -25.08 9.18 23.62
CA TRP A 216 -26.16 10.00 24.20
C TRP A 216 -25.67 10.95 25.31
N GLU A 217 -24.38 10.88 25.64
CA GLU A 217 -23.75 11.79 26.61
C GLU A 217 -23.63 13.20 26.01
N GLU A 218 -23.57 14.23 26.86
CA GLU A 218 -23.83 15.63 26.48
C GLU A 218 -23.04 16.11 25.23
N PRO A 219 -23.67 16.94 24.38
CA PRO A 219 -23.03 17.49 23.18
C PRO A 219 -21.74 18.24 23.55
N GLY A 220 -20.62 17.85 22.93
CA GLY A 220 -19.30 18.48 23.15
C GLY A 220 -18.18 17.55 23.64
N GLY A 221 -18.43 16.26 23.84
CA GLY A 221 -17.41 15.30 24.30
C GLY A 221 -16.15 15.20 23.40
N CYS A 222 -16.28 15.43 22.08
CA CYS A 222 -15.16 15.34 21.15
C CYS A 222 -14.16 16.50 21.21
N ASP A 223 -14.62 17.71 21.55
CA ASP A 223 -13.75 18.89 21.55
C ASP A 223 -12.75 18.80 22.72
N ALA A 224 -13.19 18.24 23.85
CA ALA A 224 -12.35 17.94 25.00
C ALA A 224 -11.40 16.75 24.74
N ALA A 225 -11.84 15.72 24.02
CA ALA A 225 -11.05 14.50 23.84
C ALA A 225 -9.94 14.62 22.78
N SER A 226 -10.01 15.62 21.89
CA SER A 226 -8.91 15.94 20.96
C SER A 226 -7.64 16.46 21.66
N ALA A 227 -7.77 16.96 22.90
CA ALA A 227 -6.67 17.51 23.68
C ALA A 227 -5.81 16.45 24.40
N ASP A 228 -6.28 15.20 24.49
CA ASP A 228 -5.69 14.16 25.36
C ASP A 228 -5.26 12.88 24.62
N ALA A 229 -5.30 12.84 23.28
CA ALA A 229 -4.78 11.72 22.49
C ALA A 229 -3.24 11.66 22.44
N GLY A 230 -2.59 12.26 23.44
CA GLY A 230 -1.14 12.46 23.54
C GLY A 230 -0.52 11.88 24.79
N ASP A 231 -1.15 10.96 25.53
CA ASP A 231 -0.41 10.09 26.45
C ASP A 231 -1.30 8.95 26.95
N THR A 232 -0.91 7.70 26.74
CA THR A 232 -1.14 6.59 27.68
C THR A 232 -0.41 5.35 27.17
N THR A 233 0.84 5.22 27.62
CA THR A 233 1.64 4.01 27.90
C THR A 233 1.60 2.83 26.91
#